data_AF-A0AA38XFH3-F1
#
_entry.id   AF-A0AA38XFH3-F1
#
_cell.length_a   1.000
_cell.length_b   1.000
_cell.length_c   1.000
_cell.angle_alpha   90.00
_cell.angle_beta   90.00
_cell.angle_gamma   90.00
#
_symmetry.space_group_name_H-M   'P 1'
#
loop_
_entity.id
_entity.type
_entity.pdbx_description
1 polymer ?
#
loop_
_entity_poly.entity_id
_entity_poly.type
_entity_poly.pdbx_seq_one_letter_code
_entity_poly.pdbx_strand_id
1 'polypeptide(L)'
;MVINPTFLAQRSRTSLNWGDARRRVLKSYREWLRAGPEIQQMYSLNMPISRIRTKVREEFEKHRYVNNIQAVDVLLQQNQAEFQETLNYWKQSTHVMKYFRADEDELAKLPKNFISGFLEVRIASSSMALGSSRNGLTGTSSAFAGTKLMAIRLGTH
;
A
#
# COMPACT_ATOMS: atom_id res chain seq x y z
N MET A 1 27.92 1.30 23.11
CA MET A 1 27.59 0.56 21.87
C MET A 1 27.03 1.56 20.87
N VAL A 2 27.57 1.63 19.66
CA VAL A 2 27.06 2.51 18.59
C VAL A 2 26.08 1.70 17.75
N ILE A 3 24.88 2.23 17.52
CA ILE A 3 23.86 1.58 16.69
C ILE A 3 24.05 2.06 15.24
N ASN A 4 24.46 1.16 14.36
CA ASN A 4 24.64 1.45 12.94
C ASN A 4 23.29 1.43 12.21
N PRO A 5 23.10 2.30 11.20
CA PRO A 5 21.86 2.33 10.43
C PRO A 5 21.72 1.12 9.50
N THR A 6 20.48 0.77 9.16
CA THR A 6 20.15 -0.32 8.24
C THR A 6 20.51 0.03 6.78
N PHE A 7 20.55 -1.00 5.92
CA PHE A 7 20.74 -0.79 4.50
C PHE A 7 19.66 0.15 3.93
N LEU A 8 20.10 1.11 3.11
CA LEU A 8 19.29 2.19 2.51
C LEU A 8 18.61 3.16 3.50
N ALA A 9 19.04 3.18 4.75
CA ALA A 9 18.62 4.17 5.74
C ALA A 9 18.87 5.60 5.24
N GLN A 10 17.85 6.46 5.36
CA GLN A 10 17.98 7.90 5.11
C GLN A 10 17.57 8.68 6.34
N ARG A 11 18.32 9.74 6.65
CA ARG A 11 17.98 10.67 7.73
C ARG A 11 16.73 11.45 7.36
N SER A 12 15.76 11.50 8.27
CA SER A 12 14.58 12.35 8.13
C SER A 12 15.00 13.82 8.07
N ARG A 13 14.45 14.53 7.08
CA ARG A 13 14.65 15.98 6.92
C ARG A 13 13.43 16.63 6.27
N THR A 14 13.23 17.90 6.57
CA THR A 14 12.21 18.74 5.95
C THR A 14 12.80 19.49 4.75
N SER A 15 11.94 19.85 3.81
CA SER A 15 12.31 20.63 2.63
C SER A 15 12.18 22.13 2.92
N LEU A 16 13.15 22.90 2.42
CA LEU A 16 13.19 24.36 2.61
C LEU A 16 12.37 25.11 1.55
N ASN A 17 12.25 24.53 0.35
CA ASN A 17 11.56 25.12 -0.79
C ASN A 17 11.05 24.01 -1.72
N TRP A 18 10.06 24.34 -2.56
CA TRP A 18 9.50 23.46 -3.59
C TRP A 18 10.54 22.88 -4.54
N GLY A 19 11.58 23.65 -4.87
CA GLY A 19 12.69 23.16 -5.69
C GLY A 19 13.44 21.99 -5.05
N ASP A 20 13.62 22.00 -3.73
CA ASP A 20 14.26 20.89 -3.01
C ASP A 20 13.32 19.69 -2.90
N ALA A 21 12.05 19.93 -2.55
CA ALA A 21 11.03 18.88 -2.49
C ALA A 21 10.91 18.14 -3.83
N ARG A 22 10.82 18.88 -4.95
CA ARG A 22 10.75 18.30 -6.29
C ARG A 22 11.96 17.44 -6.64
N ARG A 23 13.18 17.90 -6.31
CA ARG A 23 14.40 17.12 -6.53
C ARG A 23 14.38 15.80 -5.74
N ARG A 24 13.88 15.83 -4.50
CA ARG A 24 13.73 14.62 -3.67
C ARG A 24 12.70 13.65 -4.24
N VAL A 25 11.52 14.14 -4.62
CA VAL A 25 10.47 13.32 -5.26
C VAL A 25 11.01 12.65 -6.53
N LEU A 26 11.68 13.40 -7.39
CA LEU A 26 12.26 12.85 -8.63
C LEU A 26 13.38 11.84 -8.36
N LYS A 27 14.18 12.05 -7.32
CA LYS A 27 15.20 11.08 -6.89
C LYS A 27 14.54 9.77 -6.46
N SER A 28 13.59 9.83 -5.52
CA SER A 28 12.86 8.64 -5.04
C SER A 28 12.16 7.91 -6.18
N TYR A 29 11.49 8.64 -7.09
CA TYR A 29 10.84 8.05 -8.26
C TYR A 29 11.82 7.27 -9.15
N ARG A 30 13.03 7.82 -9.38
CA ARG A 30 14.07 7.15 -10.18
C ARG A 30 14.62 5.91 -9.49
N GLU A 31 14.77 5.94 -8.17
CA GLU A 31 15.20 4.79 -7.37
C GLU A 31 14.19 3.63 -7.49
N TRP A 32 12.89 3.92 -7.38
CA TRP A 32 11.83 2.92 -7.60
C TRP A 32 11.85 2.31 -9.00
N LEU A 33 12.02 3.13 -10.05
CA LEU A 33 12.07 2.62 -11.43
C LEU A 33 13.27 1.69 -11.69
N ARG A 34 14.40 1.96 -11.02
CA ARG A 34 15.62 1.15 -11.09
C ARG A 34 15.49 -0.15 -10.29
N ALA A 35 14.83 -0.11 -9.14
CA ALA A 35 14.58 -1.26 -8.28
C ALA A 35 13.54 -2.26 -8.85
N GLY A 36 12.76 -1.87 -9.87
CA GLY A 36 11.71 -2.72 -10.44
C GLY A 36 12.09 -4.18 -10.76
N PRO A 37 13.22 -4.46 -11.45
CA PRO A 37 13.65 -5.84 -11.73
C PRO A 37 14.03 -6.62 -10.47
N GLU A 38 14.69 -5.96 -9.51
CA GLU A 38 15.11 -6.57 -8.24
C GLU A 38 13.88 -6.97 -7.42
N ILE A 39 12.86 -6.11 -7.35
CA ILE A 39 11.58 -6.39 -6.68
C ILE A 39 10.88 -7.59 -7.35
N GLN A 40 10.85 -7.66 -8.68
CA GLN A 40 10.24 -8.80 -9.38
C GLN A 40 10.92 -10.12 -9.01
N GLN A 41 12.26 -10.12 -8.98
CA GLN A 41 13.04 -11.33 -8.69
C GLN A 41 12.91 -11.75 -7.22
N MET A 42 13.07 -10.83 -6.28
CA MET A 42 12.98 -11.12 -4.84
C MET A 42 11.61 -11.66 -4.45
N TYR A 43 10.54 -11.08 -5.00
CA TYR A 43 9.17 -11.47 -4.67
C TYR A 43 8.58 -12.52 -5.62
N SER A 44 9.33 -12.96 -6.63
CA SER A 44 8.88 -13.92 -7.65
C SER A 44 7.50 -13.57 -8.22
N LEU A 45 7.31 -12.30 -8.59
CA LEU A 45 6.02 -11.80 -9.07
C LEU A 45 5.70 -12.33 -10.48
N ASN A 46 4.50 -12.86 -10.68
CA ASN A 46 4.01 -13.40 -11.97
C ASN A 46 3.59 -12.30 -12.98
N MET A 47 4.30 -11.17 -13.01
CA MET A 47 3.98 -10.03 -13.88
C MET A 47 5.23 -9.38 -14.46
N PRO A 48 5.12 -8.73 -15.64
CA PRO A 48 6.27 -8.08 -16.25
C PRO A 48 6.70 -6.82 -15.48
N ILE A 49 7.99 -6.50 -15.54
CA ILE A 49 8.61 -5.31 -14.91
C ILE A 49 7.89 -4.01 -15.32
N SER A 50 7.41 -3.95 -16.57
CA SER A 50 6.64 -2.80 -17.09
C SER A 50 5.38 -2.53 -16.27
N ARG A 51 4.69 -3.58 -15.79
CA ARG A 51 3.49 -3.43 -14.96
C ARG A 51 3.83 -2.88 -13.59
N ILE A 52 4.92 -3.36 -12.98
CA ILE A 52 5.44 -2.85 -11.69
C ILE A 52 5.77 -1.36 -11.81
N ARG A 53 6.49 -0.96 -12.87
CA ARG A 53 6.84 0.45 -13.12
C ARG A 53 5.61 1.33 -13.35
N THR A 54 4.58 0.79 -14.01
CA THR A 54 3.31 1.49 -14.21
C THR A 54 2.60 1.71 -12.88
N LYS A 55 2.57 0.71 -11.99
CA LYS A 55 2.02 0.87 -10.63
C LYS A 55 2.77 1.87 -9.79
N VAL A 56 4.10 1.85 -9.82
CA VAL A 56 4.91 2.90 -9.18
C VAL A 56 4.46 4.27 -9.68
N ARG A 57 4.29 4.45 -11.00
CA ARG A 57 3.82 5.72 -11.55
C ARG A 57 2.44 6.12 -11.04
N GLU A 58 1.49 5.20 -11.02
CA GLU A 58 0.14 5.44 -10.49
C GLU A 58 0.17 5.92 -9.02
N GLU A 59 0.96 5.29 -8.16
CA GLU A 59 1.08 5.69 -6.74
C GLU A 59 1.68 7.09 -6.57
N PHE A 60 2.66 7.46 -7.40
CA PHE A 60 3.20 8.82 -7.41
C PHE A 60 2.19 9.83 -7.97
N GLU A 61 1.38 9.44 -8.96
CA GLU A 61 0.36 10.32 -9.56
C GLU A 61 -0.84 10.57 -8.62
N LYS A 62 -1.19 9.61 -7.74
CA LYS A 62 -2.23 9.82 -6.70
C LYS A 62 -1.99 11.06 -5.85
N HIS A 63 -0.72 11.40 -5.61
CA HIS A 63 -0.31 12.52 -4.75
C HIS A 63 0.14 13.75 -5.55
N ARG A 64 -0.19 13.83 -6.85
CA ARG A 64 0.28 14.90 -7.76
C ARG A 64 -0.17 16.31 -7.34
N TYR A 65 -1.36 16.44 -6.77
CA TYR A 65 -1.99 17.74 -6.48
C TYR A 65 -1.85 18.19 -5.01
N VAL A 66 -0.87 17.65 -4.28
CA VAL A 66 -0.62 18.06 -2.90
C VAL A 66 0.07 19.42 -2.87
N ASN A 67 -0.65 20.44 -2.38
CA ASN A 67 -0.20 21.83 -2.35
C ASN A 67 0.56 22.22 -1.06
N ASN A 68 0.69 21.32 -0.08
CA ASN A 68 1.38 21.59 1.19
C ASN A 68 2.75 20.91 1.23
N ILE A 69 3.82 21.70 1.36
CA ILE A 69 5.21 21.23 1.45
C ILE A 69 5.41 20.22 2.59
N GLN A 70 4.83 20.49 3.77
CA GLN A 70 4.98 19.61 4.94
C GLN A 70 4.32 18.25 4.70
N ALA A 71 3.18 18.23 4.00
CA ALA A 71 2.53 16.98 3.61
C ALA A 71 3.38 16.19 2.61
N VAL A 72 4.04 16.87 1.66
CA VAL A 72 4.98 16.23 0.72
C VAL A 72 6.17 15.61 1.47
N ASP A 73 6.70 16.29 2.49
CA ASP A 73 7.80 15.74 3.30
C ASP A 73 7.40 14.47 4.06
N VAL A 74 6.18 14.42 4.61
CA VAL A 74 5.64 13.21 5.24
C VAL A 74 5.50 12.07 4.21
N LEU A 75 4.95 12.37 3.03
CA LEU A 75 4.79 11.39 1.96
C LEU A 75 6.14 10.86 1.46
N LEU A 76 7.15 11.73 1.35
CA LEU A 76 8.52 11.32 1.00
C LEU A 76 9.13 10.41 2.05
N GLN A 77 8.92 10.69 3.34
CA GLN A 77 9.42 9.85 4.42
C GLN A 77 8.73 8.48 4.42
N GLN A 78 7.41 8.44 4.20
CA GLN A 78 6.65 7.20 4.04
C GLN A 78 7.14 6.40 2.83
N ASN A 79 7.35 7.06 1.69
CA ASN A 79 7.88 6.43 0.48
C ASN A 79 9.26 5.78 0.72
N GLN A 80 10.14 6.45 1.45
CA GLN A 80 11.45 5.91 1.79
C GLN A 80 11.38 4.70 2.74
N ALA A 81 10.46 4.73 3.70
CA ALA A 81 10.21 3.60 4.59
C ALA A 81 9.70 2.38 3.80
N GLU A 82 8.72 2.59 2.92
CA GLU A 82 8.19 1.55 2.02
C GLU A 82 9.29 0.96 1.12
N PHE A 83 10.19 1.81 0.60
CA PHE A 83 11.31 1.38 -0.24
C PHE A 83 12.30 0.49 0.51
N GLN A 84 12.66 0.88 1.74
CA GLN A 84 13.52 0.06 2.61
C GLN A 84 12.85 -1.26 2.97
N GLU A 85 11.58 -1.24 3.36
CA GLU A 85 10.85 -2.46 3.72
C GLU A 85 10.75 -3.46 2.55
N THR A 86 10.67 -2.94 1.33
CA THR A 86 10.60 -3.76 0.10
C THR A 86 11.97 -4.32 -0.28
N LEU A 87 13.02 -3.48 -0.32
CA LEU A 87 14.35 -3.93 -0.75
C LEU A 87 15.09 -4.73 0.32
N ASN A 88 14.85 -4.46 1.60
CA ASN A 88 15.41 -5.28 2.68
C ASN A 88 14.60 -6.56 2.93
N TYR A 89 13.58 -6.82 2.11
CA TYR A 89 12.70 -7.99 2.23
C TYR A 89 12.04 -8.14 3.61
N TRP A 90 11.69 -7.00 4.23
CA TRP A 90 10.96 -6.98 5.51
C TRP A 90 9.46 -7.23 5.31
N LYS A 91 8.94 -6.89 4.12
CA LYS A 91 7.56 -7.17 3.72
C LYS A 91 7.45 -8.52 3.00
N GLN A 92 6.35 -9.23 3.24
CA GLN A 92 5.96 -10.44 2.48
C GLN A 92 5.28 -10.12 1.14
N SER A 93 5.29 -11.07 0.20
CA SER A 93 4.69 -10.94 -1.14
C SER A 93 3.22 -10.49 -1.12
N THR A 94 2.45 -10.92 -0.13
CA THR A 94 1.04 -10.52 0.06
C THR A 94 0.86 -9.01 0.23
N HIS A 95 1.83 -8.33 0.86
CA HIS A 95 1.81 -6.88 1.04
C HIS A 95 2.10 -6.15 -0.28
N VAL A 96 3.02 -6.69 -1.09
CA VAL A 96 3.31 -6.15 -2.42
C VAL A 96 2.11 -6.35 -3.35
N MET A 97 1.50 -7.53 -3.32
CA MET A 97 0.30 -7.84 -4.11
C MET A 97 -0.91 -6.98 -3.74
N LYS A 98 -0.96 -6.39 -2.54
CA LYS A 98 -2.02 -5.46 -2.14
C LYS A 98 -2.14 -4.25 -3.08
N TYR A 99 -1.03 -3.77 -3.63
CA TYR A 99 -1.02 -2.66 -4.59
C TYR A 99 -1.66 -3.02 -5.94
N PHE A 100 -1.77 -4.32 -6.26
CA PHE A 100 -2.30 -4.82 -7.52
C PHE A 100 -3.75 -5.32 -7.43
N ARG A 101 -4.34 -5.40 -6.23
CA ARG A 101 -5.70 -5.95 -6.01
C ARG A 101 -6.79 -5.28 -6.84
N ALA A 102 -6.71 -3.97 -7.04
CA ALA A 102 -7.69 -3.22 -7.85
C ALA A 102 -7.70 -3.63 -9.34
N ASP A 103 -6.59 -4.21 -9.83
CA ASP A 103 -6.50 -4.70 -11.20
C ASP A 103 -6.97 -6.15 -11.34
N GLU A 104 -6.76 -6.97 -10.31
CA GLU A 104 -7.01 -8.41 -10.35
C GLU A 104 -8.45 -8.77 -9.94
N ASP A 105 -9.00 -8.10 -8.92
CA ASP A 105 -10.32 -8.38 -8.41
C ASP A 105 -11.35 -7.41 -9.02
N GLU A 106 -12.11 -7.88 -10.02
CA GLU A 106 -13.19 -7.10 -10.61
C GLU A 106 -14.33 -6.82 -9.59
N LEU A 107 -14.49 -7.72 -8.62
CA LEU A 107 -15.38 -7.59 -7.45
C LEU A 107 -14.88 -6.59 -6.40
N ALA A 108 -13.58 -6.25 -6.38
CA ALA A 108 -13.06 -5.24 -5.47
C ALA A 108 -13.23 -3.81 -6.01
N LYS A 109 -13.66 -3.66 -7.26
CA LYS A 109 -13.99 -2.34 -7.82
C LYS A 109 -15.28 -1.86 -7.18
N LEU A 110 -15.28 -0.63 -6.69
CA LEU A 110 -16.50 -0.04 -6.15
C LEU A 110 -17.61 -0.11 -7.20
N PRO A 111 -18.84 -0.46 -6.78
CA PRO A 111 -19.98 -0.56 -7.68
C PRO A 111 -20.17 0.78 -8.40
N LYS A 112 -20.25 0.71 -9.74
CA LYS A 112 -20.31 1.91 -10.60
C LYS A 112 -21.53 2.78 -10.33
N ASN A 113 -22.61 2.19 -9.80
CA ASN A 113 -23.88 2.85 -9.53
C ASN A 113 -24.33 2.61 -8.08
N PHE A 114 -25.07 3.57 -7.54
CA PHE A 114 -25.67 3.47 -6.20
C PHE A 114 -26.54 2.22 -6.04
N ILE A 115 -27.40 1.90 -7.02
CA ILE A 115 -28.31 0.74 -6.95
C ILE A 115 -27.54 -0.59 -6.90
N SER A 116 -26.48 -0.74 -7.70
CA SER A 116 -25.64 -1.95 -7.65
C SER A 116 -24.96 -2.11 -6.29
N GLY A 117 -24.43 -1.03 -5.71
CA GLY A 117 -23.82 -1.10 -4.39
C GLY A 117 -24.82 -1.30 -3.26
N PHE A 118 -26.02 -0.74 -3.39
CA PHE A 118 -27.10 -0.94 -2.44
C PHE A 118 -27.57 -2.40 -2.42
N LEU A 119 -27.71 -3.04 -3.59
CA LEU A 119 -28.10 -4.44 -3.70
C LEU A 119 -27.01 -5.39 -3.17
N GLU A 120 -25.75 -5.12 -3.46
CA GLU A 120 -24.61 -5.92 -2.99
C GLU A 120 -24.52 -5.94 -1.45
N VAL A 121 -24.72 -4.79 -0.80
CA VAL A 121 -24.74 -4.67 0.66
C VAL A 121 -25.94 -5.40 1.29
N ARG A 122 -27.13 -5.36 0.67
CA ARG A 122 -28.35 -6.00 1.20
C ARG A 122 -28.39 -7.51 0.98
N ILE A 123 -27.85 -8.00 -0.14
CA ILE A 123 -27.79 -9.44 -0.41
C ILE A 123 -26.75 -10.12 0.51
N ALA A 124 -25.60 -9.47 0.77
CA ALA A 124 -24.60 -9.96 1.71
C ALA A 124 -25.12 -10.00 3.17
N SER A 125 -25.97 -9.04 3.58
CA SER A 125 -26.58 -9.06 4.91
C SER A 125 -27.71 -10.09 5.04
N SER A 126 -28.46 -10.35 3.97
CA SER A 126 -29.50 -11.39 3.95
C SER A 126 -28.93 -12.80 3.90
N SER A 127 -27.76 -13.04 3.27
CA SER A 127 -27.13 -14.36 3.25
C SER A 127 -26.47 -14.75 4.58
N MET A 128 -26.04 -13.76 5.39
CA MET A 128 -25.60 -14.01 6.78
C MET A 128 -26.77 -14.29 7.73
N ALA A 129 -27.98 -13.80 7.45
CA ALA A 129 -29.17 -14.09 8.24
C ALA A 129 -29.80 -15.46 7.94
N LEU A 130 -29.43 -16.12 6.83
CA LEU A 130 -30.01 -17.40 6.39
C LEU A 130 -29.03 -18.59 6.50
N GLY A 131 -28.03 -18.48 7.37
CA GLY A 131 -26.95 -19.46 7.54
C GLY A 131 -26.90 -20.11 8.92
N SER A 132 -28.03 -20.48 9.51
CA SER A 132 -28.08 -21.39 10.67
C SER A 132 -28.84 -22.65 10.30
N SER A 133 -28.12 -23.59 9.68
CA SER A 133 -28.34 -25.05 9.72
C SER A 133 -27.85 -25.68 8.40
N ARG A 134 -26.62 -26.20 8.42
CA ARG A 134 -26.27 -27.55 7.94
C ARG A 134 -24.79 -27.84 8.15
N ASN A 135 -24.56 -28.94 8.87
CA ASN A 135 -23.28 -29.53 9.24
C ASN A 135 -22.46 -30.00 8.02
N GLY A 136 -21.13 -29.98 8.13
CA GLY A 136 -20.25 -30.89 7.38
C GLY A 136 -18.91 -30.32 6.88
N LEU A 137 -17.88 -30.38 7.74
CA LEU A 137 -16.47 -30.71 7.45
C LEU A 137 -15.80 -30.21 6.14
N THR A 138 -14.82 -29.31 6.27
CA THR A 138 -13.36 -29.53 6.02
C THR A 138 -12.64 -28.19 5.88
N GLY A 139 -11.45 -28.07 6.48
CA GLY A 139 -10.49 -26.98 6.17
C GLY A 139 -10.08 -26.13 7.36
N THR A 140 -9.15 -26.64 8.17
CA THR A 140 -8.34 -25.85 9.10
C THR A 140 -7.51 -24.82 8.33
N SER A 141 -7.64 -23.53 8.65
CA SER A 141 -6.53 -22.58 8.52
C SER A 141 -6.67 -21.48 9.57
N SER A 142 -5.75 -21.51 10.50
CA SER A 142 -5.41 -20.46 11.45
C SER A 142 -4.96 -19.19 10.73
N ALA A 143 -5.49 -18.02 11.11
CA ALA A 143 -4.76 -16.77 10.96
C ALA A 143 -5.30 -15.69 11.92
N PHE A 144 -4.69 -15.69 13.11
CA PHE A 144 -4.34 -14.55 13.95
C PHE A 144 -5.01 -13.20 13.68
N ALA A 145 -5.74 -12.77 14.70
CA ALA A 145 -6.00 -11.37 15.03
C ALA A 145 -4.70 -10.55 15.02
N GLY A 146 -4.70 -9.42 14.31
CA GLY A 146 -3.52 -8.57 14.25
C GLY A 146 -3.67 -7.37 13.32
N THR A 147 -4.71 -6.55 13.48
CA THR A 147 -4.69 -5.21 12.88
C THR A 147 -4.96 -4.14 13.93
N LYS A 148 -3.83 -3.68 14.47
CA LYS A 148 -3.54 -2.37 15.06
C LYS A 148 -4.56 -1.28 14.68
N LEU A 149 -5.62 -1.12 15.46
CA LEU A 149 -6.41 0.11 15.51
C LEU A 149 -5.63 1.11 16.35
N MET A 150 -4.80 1.92 15.70
CA MET A 150 -4.27 3.14 16.31
C MET A 150 -5.26 4.26 15.99
N ALA A 151 -6.32 4.35 16.79
CA ALA A 151 -7.22 5.50 16.79
C ALA A 151 -6.51 6.68 17.45
N ILE A 152 -5.96 7.57 16.64
CA ILE A 152 -5.55 8.92 17.07
C ILE A 152 -6.84 9.74 17.20
N ARG A 153 -7.35 9.84 18.44
CA ARG A 153 -8.38 10.82 18.81
C ARG A 153 -7.67 12.10 19.24
N LEU A 154 -7.42 13.00 18.31
CA LEU A 154 -7.13 14.40 18.64
C LEU A 154 -8.47 15.12 18.75
N GLY A 155 -8.93 15.26 19.99
CA GLY A 155 -10.04 16.13 20.37
C GLY A 155 -9.49 17.25 21.24
N THR A 156 -9.38 18.42 20.64
CA THR A 156 -9.20 19.72 21.27
C THR A 156 -10.40 20.06 22.15
N HIS A 157 -10.17 20.38 23.42
CA HIS A 157 -10.71 21.54 24.15
C HIS A 157 -9.79 21.82 25.33
#